data_AF-A0A4Z2H939-F1
#
_entry.id   AF-A0A4Z2H939-F1
#
_cell.length_a   1.000
_cell.length_b   1.000
_cell.length_c   1.000
_cell.angle_alpha   90.00
_cell.angle_beta   90.00
_cell.angle_gamma   90.00
#
_symmetry.space_group_name_H-M   'P 1'
#
loop_
_entity.id
_entity.type
_entity.pdbx_description
1 polymer ?
#
loop_
_entity_poly.entity_id
_entity_poly.type
_entity_poly.pdbx_seq_one_letter_code
_entity_poly.pdbx_strand_id
1 'polypeptide(L)'
;MASLWRHTRGVQHVLCAYLSISVVYSYNIDLEHPLVFRGPNSSFFGYSVLEHYHDNTRWVIVGAPKANSTYSSSVHSPGAVYKCRVHSNPERRCTEMDLGRGSKPRESCGKTCQGDRDDEWMGVSLARQDRANGNILVSSGTQRRAHLTKLHNANHEHS
;
A
#
# COMPACT_ATOMS: atom_id res chain seq x y z
N MET A 1 50.87 -31.81 0.67
CA MET A 1 50.76 -30.64 -0.24
C MET A 1 49.33 -30.35 -0.72
N ALA A 2 48.43 -31.34 -0.82
CA ALA A 2 47.03 -31.12 -1.27
C ALA A 2 46.11 -30.41 -0.25
N SER A 3 46.37 -30.53 1.05
CA SER A 3 45.55 -29.92 2.13
C SER A 3 45.66 -28.38 2.17
N LEU A 4 46.85 -27.84 1.91
CA LEU A 4 47.11 -26.39 1.93
C LEU A 4 46.41 -25.65 0.76
N TRP A 5 46.23 -26.32 -0.38
CA TRP A 5 45.55 -25.81 -1.57
C TRP A 5 44.01 -25.76 -1.46
N ARG A 6 43.42 -26.60 -0.60
CA ARG A 6 41.97 -26.59 -0.31
C ARG A 6 41.60 -25.42 0.61
N HIS A 7 42.47 -25.09 1.56
CA HIS A 7 42.25 -24.02 2.54
C HIS A 7 42.32 -22.63 1.89
N THR A 8 43.25 -22.40 0.97
CA THR A 8 43.40 -21.14 0.22
C THR A 8 42.23 -20.88 -0.73
N ARG A 9 41.70 -21.92 -1.39
CA ARG A 9 40.49 -21.81 -2.22
C ARG A 9 39.26 -21.41 -1.41
N GLY A 10 39.04 -22.04 -0.25
CA GLY A 10 37.91 -21.70 0.64
C GLY A 10 37.98 -20.27 1.15
N VAL A 11 39.16 -19.84 1.61
CA VAL A 11 39.40 -18.46 2.07
C VAL A 11 39.20 -17.45 0.95
N GLN A 12 39.63 -17.77 -0.28
CA GLN A 12 39.42 -16.89 -1.44
C GLN A 12 37.94 -16.77 -1.83
N HIS A 13 37.17 -17.86 -1.77
CA HIS A 13 35.73 -17.79 -2.00
C HIS A 13 35.00 -16.97 -0.92
N VAL A 14 35.41 -17.08 0.34
CA VAL A 14 34.86 -16.28 1.44
C VAL A 14 35.22 -14.80 1.28
N LEU A 15 36.47 -14.48 0.93
CA LEU A 15 36.90 -13.12 0.64
C LEU A 15 36.17 -12.52 -0.57
N CYS A 16 36.04 -13.27 -1.67
CA CYS A 16 35.28 -12.84 -2.84
C CYS A 16 33.80 -12.63 -2.51
N ALA A 17 33.18 -13.50 -1.71
CA ALA A 17 31.80 -13.32 -1.27
C ALA A 17 31.65 -12.08 -0.38
N TYR A 18 32.57 -11.84 0.56
CA TYR A 18 32.57 -10.68 1.44
C TYR A 18 32.76 -9.37 0.66
N LEU A 19 33.65 -9.36 -0.33
CA LEU A 19 33.84 -8.24 -1.26
C LEU A 19 32.59 -8.02 -2.11
N SER A 20 32.01 -9.07 -2.70
CA SER A 20 30.79 -8.96 -3.52
C SER A 20 29.60 -8.44 -2.72
N ILE A 21 29.41 -8.90 -1.47
CA ILE A 21 28.35 -8.42 -0.57
C ILE A 21 28.58 -6.95 -0.19
N SER A 22 29.84 -6.54 -0.01
CA SER A 22 30.19 -5.15 0.33
C SER A 22 29.94 -4.16 -0.82
N VAL A 23 29.80 -4.63 -2.06
CA VAL A 23 29.58 -3.79 -3.26
C VAL A 23 28.10 -3.71 -3.65
N VAL A 24 27.18 -4.39 -2.96
CA VAL A 24 25.74 -4.26 -3.22
C VAL A 24 25.18 -3.03 -2.50
N TYR A 25 25.59 -1.83 -2.95
CA TYR A 25 24.87 -0.60 -2.66
C TYR A 25 23.84 -0.37 -3.77
N SER A 26 22.60 -0.08 -3.39
CA SER A 26 21.57 0.39 -4.31
C SER A 26 22.03 1.72 -4.91
N TYR A 27 22.56 1.69 -6.14
CA TYR A 27 23.24 2.85 -6.74
C TYR A 27 22.33 3.74 -7.58
N ASN A 28 21.12 3.29 -7.89
CA ASN A 28 20.21 3.94 -8.84
C ASN A 28 18.89 4.43 -8.20
N ILE A 29 18.84 4.54 -6.87
CA ILE A 29 17.73 5.17 -6.14
C ILE A 29 18.22 6.49 -5.59
N ASP A 30 17.56 7.59 -5.97
CA ASP A 30 17.84 8.91 -5.44
C ASP A 30 17.36 9.01 -3.98
N LEU A 31 18.31 9.21 -3.06
CA LEU A 31 18.05 9.39 -1.64
C LEU A 31 18.00 10.87 -1.23
N GLU A 32 18.48 11.78 -2.09
CA GLU A 32 18.57 13.23 -1.80
C GLU A 32 17.26 13.95 -2.07
N HIS A 33 16.48 13.51 -3.07
CA HIS A 33 15.24 14.17 -3.47
C HIS A 33 13.99 13.27 -3.34
N PRO A 34 13.70 12.71 -2.13
CA PRO A 34 12.54 11.85 -1.96
C PRO A 34 11.24 12.63 -2.06
N LEU A 35 10.21 11.98 -2.59
CA LEU A 35 8.84 12.48 -2.52
C LEU A 35 8.14 11.94 -1.27
N VAL A 36 7.95 12.79 -0.26
CA VAL A 36 7.33 12.39 1.02
C VAL A 36 5.86 12.79 1.05
N PHE A 37 4.98 11.80 1.19
CA PHE A 37 3.56 11.99 1.46
C PHE A 37 3.27 11.73 2.94
N ARG A 38 2.49 12.62 3.57
CA ARG A 38 2.07 12.48 4.97
C ARG A 38 0.57 12.25 5.02
N GLY A 39 0.16 11.30 5.86
CA GLY A 39 -1.24 11.02 6.13
C GLY A 39 -1.64 11.32 7.57
N PRO A 40 -2.86 10.93 7.97
CA PRO A 40 -3.33 11.11 9.33
C PRO A 40 -2.45 10.42 10.37
N ASN A 41 -2.34 11.03 11.55
CA ASN A 41 -1.59 10.45 12.66
C ASN A 41 -2.28 9.18 13.18
N SER A 42 -1.46 8.21 13.61
CA SER A 42 -1.93 6.94 14.21
C SER A 42 -2.85 6.09 13.34
N SER A 43 -2.95 6.37 12.03
CA SER A 43 -3.84 5.65 11.11
C SER A 43 -3.17 4.47 10.38
N PHE A 44 -1.87 4.26 10.63
CA PHE A 44 -1.01 3.37 9.86
C PHE A 44 -0.99 3.73 8.36
N PHE A 45 -1.00 5.02 8.04
CA PHE A 45 -0.81 5.49 6.67
C PHE A 45 0.53 4.98 6.13
N GLY A 46 0.47 4.23 5.02
CA GLY A 46 1.64 3.58 4.44
C GLY A 46 1.73 2.08 4.75
N TYR A 47 0.74 1.50 5.46
CA TYR A 47 0.71 0.06 5.74
C TYR A 47 0.72 -0.78 4.45
N SER A 48 0.01 -0.31 3.42
CA SER A 48 0.08 -0.84 2.05
C SER A 48 0.28 0.31 1.07
N VAL A 49 1.06 0.08 0.02
CA VAL A 49 1.37 1.07 -1.01
C VAL A 49 1.33 0.44 -2.39
N LEU A 50 0.83 1.19 -3.38
CA LEU A 50 0.69 0.73 -4.75
C LEU A 50 0.87 1.90 -5.73
N GLU A 51 1.73 1.72 -6.74
CA GLU A 51 1.81 2.66 -7.86
C GLU A 51 0.68 2.40 -8.87
N HIS A 52 0.00 3.48 -9.26
CA HIS A 52 -1.08 3.40 -10.22
C HIS A 52 -0.96 4.49 -11.29
N TYR A 53 -1.05 4.08 -12.55
CA TYR A 53 -1.08 4.97 -13.70
C TYR A 53 -2.44 4.88 -14.37
N HIS A 54 -3.13 6.02 -14.42
CA HIS A 54 -4.47 6.15 -14.99
C HIS A 54 -4.64 7.55 -15.57
N ASP A 55 -5.23 7.63 -16.77
CA ASP A 55 -5.54 8.90 -17.45
C ASP A 55 -4.34 9.87 -17.48
N ASN A 56 -3.20 9.36 -17.95
CA ASN A 56 -1.94 10.12 -18.04
C ASN A 56 -1.44 10.69 -16.70
N THR A 57 -1.93 10.18 -15.58
CA THR A 57 -1.58 10.64 -14.24
C THR A 57 -0.98 9.50 -13.41
N ARG A 58 0.15 9.78 -12.75
CA ARG A 58 0.78 8.86 -11.81
C ARG A 58 0.31 9.14 -10.40
N TRP A 59 -0.17 8.10 -9.74
CA TRP A 59 -0.70 8.11 -8.39
C TRP A 59 0.07 7.11 -7.52
N VAL A 60 0.27 7.48 -6.26
CA VAL A 60 0.59 6.54 -5.20
C VAL A 60 -0.70 6.32 -4.41
N ILE A 61 -1.14 5.07 -4.36
CA ILE A 61 -2.30 4.64 -3.57
C ILE A 61 -1.77 4.12 -2.25
N VAL A 62 -2.31 4.62 -1.14
CA VAL A 62 -1.81 4.35 0.21
C VAL A 62 -2.94 3.85 1.09
N GLY A 63 -2.78 2.67 1.68
CA GLY A 63 -3.67 2.15 2.70
C GLY A 63 -3.34 2.70 4.09
N ALA A 64 -4.39 2.96 4.87
CA ALA A 64 -4.31 3.38 6.26
C ALA A 64 -5.37 2.60 7.10
N PRO A 65 -5.07 1.36 7.51
CA PRO A 65 -6.05 0.45 8.12
C PRO A 65 -6.69 0.94 9.42
N LYS A 66 -6.08 1.91 10.11
CA LYS A 66 -6.57 2.49 11.36
C LYS A 66 -7.10 3.92 11.19
N ALA A 67 -7.28 4.37 9.94
CA ALA A 67 -7.86 5.68 9.68
C ALA A 67 -9.36 5.69 10.03
N ASN A 68 -9.80 6.82 10.60
CA ASN A 68 -11.20 7.21 10.49
C ASN A 68 -11.46 7.68 9.06
N SER A 69 -12.62 7.30 8.52
CA SER A 69 -13.01 7.61 7.15
C SER A 69 -14.04 8.73 7.14
N THR A 70 -13.87 9.70 6.23
CA THR A 70 -14.87 10.75 6.00
C THR A 70 -16.13 10.19 5.32
N TYR A 71 -15.99 9.11 4.53
CA TYR A 71 -17.10 8.44 3.85
C TYR A 71 -17.84 7.43 4.75
N SER A 72 -17.22 6.99 5.84
CA SER A 72 -17.80 6.09 6.85
C SER A 72 -17.81 6.71 8.25
N SER A 73 -18.32 7.93 8.38
CA SER A 73 -18.25 8.76 9.60
C SER A 73 -18.84 8.15 10.88
N SER A 74 -19.79 7.22 10.76
CA SER A 74 -20.42 6.56 11.92
C SER A 74 -19.78 5.23 12.30
N VAL A 75 -18.68 4.84 11.64
CA VAL A 75 -17.96 3.58 11.87
C VAL A 75 -16.64 3.91 12.57
N HIS A 76 -16.30 3.16 13.61
CA HIS A 76 -15.08 3.39 14.36
C HIS A 76 -13.89 2.74 13.67
N SER A 77 -12.87 3.54 13.32
CA SER A 77 -11.62 3.07 12.71
C SER A 77 -11.83 2.03 11.58
N PRO A 78 -12.70 2.29 10.58
CA PRO A 78 -12.94 1.35 9.48
C PRO A 78 -11.68 1.11 8.64
N GLY A 79 -10.73 2.05 8.65
CA GLY A 79 -9.63 2.13 7.71
C GLY A 79 -10.03 2.91 6.47
N ALA A 80 -9.03 3.41 5.75
CA ALA A 80 -9.23 4.21 4.55
C ALA A 80 -8.09 4.00 3.54
N VAL A 81 -8.36 4.35 2.29
CA VAL A 81 -7.36 4.38 1.22
C VAL A 81 -7.26 5.79 0.68
N TYR A 82 -6.04 6.25 0.45
CA TYR A 82 -5.73 7.58 -0.05
C TYR A 82 -5.07 7.48 -1.42
N LYS A 83 -5.30 8.48 -2.27
CA LYS A 83 -4.55 8.70 -3.50
C LYS A 83 -3.71 9.97 -3.39
N CYS A 84 -2.45 9.87 -3.77
CA CYS A 84 -1.51 10.99 -3.78
C CYS A 84 -0.98 11.16 -5.20
N ARG A 85 -1.18 12.34 -5.81
CA ARG A 85 -0.64 12.61 -7.14
C ARG A 85 0.89 12.80 -7.03
N VAL A 86 1.65 12.12 -7.89
CA VAL A 86 3.13 12.13 -7.86
C VAL A 86 3.70 13.46 -8.36
N HIS A 87 3.19 13.91 -9.51
CA HIS A 87 3.51 15.20 -10.11
C HIS A 87 2.48 16.25 -9.70
N SER A 88 2.56 17.49 -10.21
CA SER A 88 1.55 18.56 -10.10
C SER A 88 0.81 18.64 -8.74
N ASN A 89 1.55 18.38 -7.66
CA ASN A 89 1.05 18.30 -6.29
C ASN A 89 2.13 18.87 -5.36
N PRO A 90 2.40 20.18 -5.45
CA PRO A 90 3.46 20.82 -4.67
C PRO A 90 3.23 20.68 -3.17
N GLU A 91 1.97 20.68 -2.74
CA GLU A 91 1.57 20.55 -1.33
C GLU A 91 1.65 19.12 -0.77
N ARG A 92 1.95 18.12 -1.62
CA ARG A 92 2.02 16.70 -1.25
C ARG A 92 0.74 16.19 -0.58
N ARG A 93 -0.41 16.73 -0.99
CA ARG A 93 -1.70 16.33 -0.44
C ARG A 93 -2.11 14.97 -0.99
N CYS A 94 -2.74 14.19 -0.11
CA CYS A 94 -3.37 12.94 -0.42
C CYS A 94 -4.85 13.04 -0.08
N THR A 95 -5.71 12.58 -0.99
CA THR A 95 -7.16 12.63 -0.81
C THR A 95 -7.69 11.23 -0.52
N GLU A 96 -8.59 11.10 0.43
CA GLU A 96 -9.29 9.84 0.71
C GLU A 96 -10.12 9.42 -0.51
N MET A 97 -10.09 8.14 -0.83
CA MET A 97 -10.90 7.53 -1.88
C MET A 97 -12.22 7.03 -1.32
N ASP A 98 -13.34 7.38 -1.96
CA ASP A 98 -14.62 6.78 -1.65
C ASP A 98 -14.68 5.34 -2.18
N LEU A 99 -14.82 4.38 -1.27
CA LEU A 99 -14.92 2.96 -1.58
C LEU A 99 -16.38 2.48 -1.72
N GLY A 100 -17.36 3.39 -1.63
CA GLY A 100 -18.78 3.09 -1.77
C GLY A 100 -19.38 2.28 -0.61
N ARG A 101 -18.73 2.27 0.56
CA ARG A 101 -19.19 1.51 1.74
C ARG A 101 -20.25 2.25 2.56
N GLY A 102 -20.35 3.57 2.42
CA GLY A 102 -21.25 4.43 3.17
C GLY A 102 -21.03 4.41 4.69
N SER A 103 -21.93 5.01 5.46
CA SER A 103 -21.73 5.28 6.90
C SER A 103 -22.45 4.31 7.84
N LYS A 104 -23.02 3.21 7.35
CA LYS A 104 -23.69 2.23 8.21
C LYS A 104 -22.64 1.40 8.96
N PRO A 105 -22.66 1.33 10.31
CA PRO A 105 -21.71 0.51 11.10
C PRO A 105 -21.86 -0.98 10.87
N ARG A 106 -23.06 -1.41 10.47
CA ARG A 106 -23.38 -2.79 10.20
C ARG A 106 -23.83 -2.98 8.77
N GLU A 107 -23.29 -4.01 8.12
CA GLU A 107 -23.58 -4.35 6.73
C GLU A 107 -24.15 -5.77 6.65
N SER A 108 -25.22 -5.97 5.88
CA SER A 108 -25.77 -7.31 5.70
C SER A 108 -24.90 -8.09 4.71
N CYS A 109 -24.36 -9.22 5.15
CA CYS A 109 -23.53 -10.09 4.31
C CYS A 109 -24.27 -11.36 3.84
N GLY A 110 -25.58 -11.43 4.10
CA GLY A 110 -26.45 -12.57 3.79
C GLY A 110 -27.70 -12.56 4.68
N LYS A 111 -28.61 -13.52 4.45
CA LYS A 111 -29.93 -13.59 5.13
C LYS A 111 -29.84 -13.62 6.67
N THR A 112 -28.77 -14.20 7.20
CA THR A 112 -28.53 -14.38 8.65
C THR A 112 -27.23 -13.73 9.12
N CYS A 113 -26.60 -12.90 8.29
CA CYS A 113 -25.32 -12.26 8.61
C CYS A 113 -25.47 -10.75 8.73
N GLN A 114 -24.94 -10.22 9.82
CA GLN A 114 -24.68 -8.80 9.99
C GLN A 114 -23.20 -8.63 10.30
N GLY A 115 -22.44 -8.13 9.33
CA GLY A 115 -21.02 -7.83 9.48
C GLY A 115 -20.83 -6.54 10.27
N ASP A 116 -19.93 -6.60 11.24
CA ASP A 116 -19.41 -5.42 11.92
C ASP A 116 -18.32 -4.79 11.07
N ARG A 117 -18.34 -3.46 10.98
CA ARG A 117 -17.38 -2.68 10.21
C ARG A 117 -16.42 -1.89 11.09
N ASP A 118 -16.65 -1.87 12.40
CA ASP A 118 -15.70 -1.31 13.34
C ASP A 118 -14.40 -2.11 13.29
N ASP A 119 -13.27 -1.38 13.20
CA ASP A 119 -11.95 -1.99 13.11
C ASP A 119 -11.84 -3.07 12.01
N GLU A 120 -12.41 -2.82 10.82
CA GLU A 120 -12.35 -3.78 9.70
C GLU A 120 -10.99 -3.80 8.98
N TRP A 121 -10.09 -2.85 9.27
CA TRP A 121 -8.75 -2.75 8.67
C TRP A 121 -8.78 -2.55 7.14
N MET A 122 -9.65 -1.67 6.65
CA MET A 122 -9.72 -1.35 5.22
C MET A 122 -8.41 -0.74 4.71
N GLY A 123 -7.88 -1.28 3.60
CA GLY A 123 -6.59 -0.86 3.05
C GLY A 123 -5.40 -1.64 3.63
N VAL A 124 -5.63 -2.81 4.25
CA VAL A 124 -4.56 -3.71 4.71
C VAL A 124 -3.75 -4.29 3.56
N SER A 125 -4.35 -4.46 2.39
CA SER A 125 -3.67 -4.86 1.16
C SER A 125 -4.29 -4.18 -0.07
N LEU A 126 -3.44 -3.96 -1.07
CA LEU A 126 -3.77 -3.34 -2.35
C LEU A 126 -3.23 -4.20 -3.48
N ALA A 127 -4.01 -4.37 -4.54
CA ALA A 127 -3.57 -5.02 -5.76
C ALA A 127 -4.05 -4.26 -6.99
N ARG A 128 -3.25 -4.25 -8.04
CA ARG A 128 -3.60 -3.63 -9.33
C ARG A 128 -3.75 -4.71 -10.38
N GLN A 129 -4.74 -4.57 -11.25
CA GLN A 129 -4.78 -5.34 -12.48
C GLN A 129 -3.61 -4.95 -13.40
N ASP A 130 -2.88 -5.94 -13.89
CA ASP A 130 -1.72 -5.75 -14.76
C ASP A 130 -2.14 -5.40 -16.21
N ARG A 131 -2.65 -4.18 -16.37
CA ARG A 131 -2.96 -3.56 -17.66
C ARG A 131 -2.90 -2.03 -17.56
N ALA A 132 -2.82 -1.38 -18.73
CA ALA A 132 -3.04 0.06 -18.82
C ALA A 132 -4.41 0.41 -18.24
N ASN A 133 -4.48 1.43 -17.37
CA ASN A 133 -5.70 1.85 -16.70
C ASN A 133 -6.39 0.71 -15.91
N GLY A 134 -5.60 -0.26 -15.41
CA GLY A 134 -6.10 -1.43 -14.69
C GLY A 134 -6.74 -1.09 -13.35
N ASN A 135 -7.81 -1.80 -13.00
CA ASN A 135 -8.57 -1.52 -11.78
C ASN A 135 -7.74 -1.85 -10.53
N ILE A 136 -8.08 -1.22 -9.41
CA ILE A 136 -7.45 -1.48 -8.11
C ILE A 136 -8.40 -2.31 -7.26
N LEU A 137 -7.85 -3.30 -6.56
CA LEU A 137 -8.51 -4.06 -5.51
C LEU A 137 -7.97 -3.59 -4.16
N VAL A 138 -8.87 -3.37 -3.22
CA VAL A 138 -8.57 -3.05 -1.83
C VAL A 138 -9.15 -4.15 -0.97
N SER A 139 -8.39 -4.64 0.01
CA SER A 139 -8.93 -5.59 0.98
C SER A 139 -9.15 -4.97 2.36
N SER A 140 -10.18 -5.46 3.07
CA SER A 140 -10.37 -5.31 4.52
C SER A 140 -10.34 -6.69 5.17
N GLY A 141 -9.96 -6.72 6.44
CA GLY A 141 -10.04 -7.91 7.28
C GLY A 141 -8.78 -8.22 8.06
N THR A 142 -8.98 -8.64 9.31
CA THR A 142 -7.93 -9.13 10.20
C THR A 142 -7.79 -10.65 10.07
N GLN A 143 -6.89 -11.14 9.20
CA GLN A 143 -6.37 -12.54 9.06
C GLN A 143 -7.38 -13.73 8.99
N ARG A 144 -8.65 -13.60 9.40
CA ARG A 144 -9.65 -14.67 9.53
C ARG A 144 -10.74 -14.61 8.45
N ARG A 145 -11.00 -13.45 7.85
CA ARG A 145 -11.86 -13.24 6.66
C ARG A 145 -11.38 -11.98 5.93
N ALA A 146 -10.98 -12.10 4.67
CA ALA A 146 -10.65 -10.96 3.82
C ALA A 146 -11.84 -10.63 2.92
N HIS A 147 -12.28 -9.36 2.90
CA HIS A 147 -13.25 -8.84 1.94
C HIS A 147 -12.51 -8.01 0.89
N LEU A 148 -12.83 -8.22 -0.39
CA LEU A 148 -12.23 -7.49 -1.52
C LEU A 148 -13.22 -6.47 -2.06
N THR A 149 -12.80 -5.22 -2.15
CA THR A 149 -13.54 -4.13 -2.77
C THR A 149 -12.82 -3.73 -4.06
N LYS A 150 -13.54 -3.79 -5.19
CA LYS A 150 -13.00 -3.40 -6.50
C LYS A 150 -13.27 -1.92 -6.74
N LEU A 151 -12.20 -1.15 -6.86
CA LEU A 151 -12.28 0.24 -7.24
C LEU A 151 -12.24 0.36 -8.76
N HIS A 152 -13.33 0.88 -9.30
CA HIS A 152 -13.38 1.40 -10.65
C HIS A 152 -13.18 2.90 -10.56
N ASN A 153 -12.09 3.38 -11.17
CA ASN A 153 -11.84 4.79 -11.45
C ASN A 153 -11.47 5.66 -10.22
N ALA A 154 -10.21 6.10 -10.17
CA ALA A 154 -9.69 6.96 -9.11
C ALA A 154 -10.08 8.45 -9.27
N ASN A 155 -11.04 8.80 -10.13
CA ASN A 155 -11.30 10.19 -10.55
C ASN A 155 -12.74 10.71 -10.32
N HIS A 156 -13.55 10.13 -9.42
CA HIS A 156 -14.78 10.82 -9.00
C HIS A 156 -14.46 11.95 -8.00
N GLU A 157 -14.00 13.09 -8.53
CA GLU A 157 -14.20 14.39 -7.88
C GLU A 157 -15.66 14.79 -8.16
N HIS A 158 -16.50 14.79 -7.12
CA HIS A 158 -17.85 15.35 -7.23
C HIS A 158 -17.70 16.87 -7.27
N SER A 159 -18.02 17.45 -8.43
CA SER A 159 -18.42 18.85 -8.57
C SER A 159 -19.75 19.10 -7.86
#